data_AF-A0A0R3RYF7-F1
#
_entry.id   AF-A0A0R3RYF7-F1
#
_cell.length_a   1.000
_cell.length_b   1.000
_cell.length_c   1.000
_cell.angle_alpha   90.00
_cell.angle_beta   90.00
_cell.angle_gamma   90.00
#
_symmetry.space_group_name_H-M   'P 1'
#
loop_
_entity.id
_entity.type
_entity.pdbx_description
1 polymer ?
#
loop_
_entity_poly.entity_id
_entity_poly.type
_entity_poly.pdbx_seq_one_letter_code
_entity_poly.pdbx_strand_id
1 'polypeptide(L)'
;MTVTHNADIIILNGTDLVSYRNGRKYHVMKLPVLGKSLSAFEDEMGLERIIALGRSNDVLFVFTNDLKPIEEIYFKNDAKETCNFAILHQKYYYISCQSAILQLSEVGLVNFSTHNLTWMNSLSTIWLFW
;
A
#
# COMPACT_ATOMS: atom_id res chain seq x y z
N MET A 1 11.54 4.82 0.50
CA MET A 1 10.89 3.68 1.17
C MET A 1 11.29 2.41 0.47
N THR A 2 11.33 1.29 1.17
CA THR A 2 11.81 0.02 0.63
C THR A 2 10.89 -1.10 1.08
N VAL A 3 10.57 -2.01 0.16
CA VAL A 3 9.92 -3.29 0.47
C VAL A 3 10.76 -4.42 -0.09
N THR A 4 10.68 -5.57 0.56
CA THR A 4 11.37 -6.78 0.14
C THR A 4 10.37 -7.92 0.06
N HIS A 5 10.36 -8.63 -1.05
CA HIS A 5 9.54 -9.81 -1.22
C HIS A 5 10.21 -10.74 -2.23
N ASN A 6 10.21 -12.05 -1.96
CA ASN A 6 10.86 -13.06 -2.81
C ASN A 6 12.29 -12.72 -3.28
N ALA A 7 13.11 -12.16 -2.38
CA ALA A 7 14.49 -11.72 -2.61
C ALA A 7 14.71 -10.51 -3.55
N ASP A 8 13.64 -9.98 -4.15
CA ASP A 8 13.68 -8.70 -4.85
C ASP A 8 13.54 -7.54 -3.84
N ILE A 9 14.28 -6.46 -4.08
CA ILE A 9 14.23 -5.23 -3.29
C ILE A 9 13.61 -4.16 -4.16
N ILE A 10 12.51 -3.56 -3.72
CA ILE A 10 11.86 -2.48 -4.44
C ILE A 10 11.98 -1.21 -3.62
N ILE A 11 12.51 -0.17 -4.25
CA ILE A 11 12.78 1.12 -3.64
C ILE A 11 11.94 2.18 -4.33
N LEU A 12 11.17 2.91 -3.53
CA LEU A 12 10.47 4.12 -3.92
C LEU A 12 11.23 5.35 -3.40
N ASN A 13 11.74 6.17 -4.32
CA ASN A 13 12.47 7.39 -4.03
C ASN A 13 11.89 8.57 -4.81
N GLY A 14 11.08 9.41 -4.14
CA GLY A 14 10.36 10.48 -4.81
C GLY A 14 9.33 9.92 -5.79
N THR A 15 9.55 10.15 -7.09
CA THR A 15 8.74 9.55 -8.17
C THR A 15 9.35 8.28 -8.74
N ASP A 16 10.62 7.98 -8.47
CA ASP A 16 11.29 6.80 -9.04
C ASP A 16 10.93 5.55 -8.23
N LEU A 17 10.41 4.54 -8.93
CA LEU A 17 10.19 3.19 -8.39
C LEU A 17 11.17 2.25 -9.10
N VAL A 18 12.03 1.60 -8.31
CA VAL A 18 13.16 0.83 -8.82
C VAL A 18 13.16 -0.56 -8.18
N SER A 19 13.24 -1.60 -9.00
CA SER A 19 13.44 -2.97 -8.53
C SER A 19 14.89 -3.38 -8.67
N TYR A 20 15.38 -4.12 -7.67
CA TYR A 20 16.68 -4.75 -7.65
C TYR A 20 16.50 -6.25 -7.49
N ARG A 21 17.20 -7.02 -8.33
CA ARG A 21 17.25 -8.47 -8.29
C ARG A 21 18.71 -8.90 -8.23
N ASN A 22 19.07 -9.76 -7.27
CA ASN A 22 20.45 -10.20 -7.05
C ASN A 22 21.44 -9.03 -6.91
N GLY A 23 21.04 -7.97 -6.20
CA GLY A 23 21.86 -6.78 -5.96
C GLY A 23 22.07 -5.86 -7.18
N ARG A 24 21.41 -6.13 -8.31
CA ARG A 24 21.50 -5.31 -9.53
C ARG A 24 20.17 -4.63 -9.81
N LYS A 25 20.23 -3.38 -10.28
CA LYS A 25 19.05 -2.66 -10.78
C LYS A 25 18.46 -3.44 -11.95
N TYR A 26 17.17 -3.78 -11.86
CA TYR A 26 16.46 -4.63 -12.80
C TYR A 26 15.44 -3.82 -13.62
N HIS A 27 14.46 -3.21 -12.97
CA HIS A 27 13.51 -2.29 -13.61
C HIS A 27 13.48 -0.92 -12.94
N VAL A 28 13.13 0.10 -13.73
CA VAL A 28 12.95 1.48 -13.30
C VAL A 28 11.69 2.01 -13.95
N MET A 29 10.86 2.66 -13.16
CA MET A 29 9.73 3.43 -13.66
C MET A 29 9.57 4.73 -12.88
N LYS A 30 8.81 5.66 -13.47
CA LYS A 30 8.46 6.93 -12.84
C LYS A 30 6.96 6.97 -12.56
N LEU A 31 6.61 7.22 -11.32
CA LEU A 31 5.26 7.59 -10.91
C LEU A 31 4.94 9.01 -11.42
N PRO A 32 3.69 9.29 -11.81
CA PRO A 32 3.28 10.62 -12.23
C PRO A 32 3.25 11.63 -11.07
N VAL A 33 3.20 11.14 -9.83
CA VAL A 33 3.24 11.93 -8.59
C VAL A 33 4.26 11.36 -7.60
N LEU A 34 4.69 12.17 -6.63
CA LEU A 34 5.56 11.70 -5.56
C LEU A 34 4.87 10.57 -4.79
N GLY A 35 5.60 9.47 -4.56
CA GLY A 35 5.11 8.37 -3.75
C GLY A 35 5.34 8.60 -2.25
N LYS A 36 4.38 8.17 -1.43
CA LYS A 36 4.36 8.34 0.04
C LYS A 36 4.35 7.03 0.82
N SER A 37 3.83 5.96 0.24
CA SER A 37 3.92 4.60 0.79
C SER A 37 4.32 3.61 -0.29
N LEU A 38 4.96 2.52 0.14
CA LEU A 38 5.21 1.35 -0.69
C LEU A 38 4.85 0.09 0.11
N SER A 39 4.07 -0.81 -0.48
CA SER A 39 3.68 -2.09 0.10
C SER A 39 3.84 -3.21 -0.94
N ALA A 40 4.18 -4.41 -0.49
CA ALA A 40 4.19 -5.63 -1.31
C ALA A 40 3.30 -6.69 -0.65
N PHE A 41 2.51 -7.41 -1.45
CA PHE A 41 1.61 -8.47 -0.98
C PHE A 41 1.34 -9.46 -2.11
N GLU A 42 0.80 -10.62 -1.75
CA GLU A 42 0.27 -11.61 -2.69
C GLU A 42 -1.24 -11.43 -2.82
N ASP A 43 -1.75 -11.45 -4.05
CA ASP A 43 -3.19 -11.48 -4.30
C ASP A 43 -3.78 -12.88 -4.07
N GLU A 44 -5.10 -13.04 -4.28
CA GLU A 44 -5.79 -14.34 -4.10
C GLU A 44 -5.27 -15.45 -5.02
N MET A 45 -4.56 -15.09 -6.10
CA MET A 45 -3.93 -16.03 -7.02
C MET A 45 -2.47 -16.34 -6.65
N GLY A 46 -1.98 -15.80 -5.53
CA GLY A 46 -0.58 -15.93 -5.12
C GLY A 46 0.37 -15.11 -5.99
N LEU A 47 -0.14 -14.15 -6.77
CA LEU A 47 0.69 -13.27 -7.58
C LEU A 47 1.09 -12.05 -6.77
N GLU A 48 2.39 -11.73 -6.83
CA GLU A 48 2.92 -10.58 -6.15
C GLU A 48 2.45 -9.27 -6.80
N ARG A 49 2.08 -8.33 -5.92
CA ARG A 49 1.59 -7.01 -6.25
C ARG A 49 2.31 -5.98 -5.40
N ILE A 50 2.67 -4.88 -6.05
CA ILE A 50 3.34 -3.75 -5.45
C ILE A 50 2.36 -2.58 -5.46
N ILE A 51 2.02 -2.06 -4.28
CA ILE A 51 1.21 -0.86 -4.16
C ILE A 51 2.09 0.32 -3.82
N ALA A 52 1.96 1.40 -4.58
CA ALA A 52 2.46 2.72 -4.20
C ALA A 52 1.30 3.67 -3.93
N LEU A 53 1.32 4.35 -2.78
CA LEU A 53 0.35 5.41 -2.47
C LEU A 53 0.96 6.76 -2.89
N GLY A 54 0.22 7.55 -3.68
CA GLY A 54 0.61 8.91 -4.04
C GLY A 54 0.58 9.85 -2.83
N ARG A 55 1.47 10.85 -2.80
CA ARG A 55 1.60 11.82 -1.70
C ARG A 55 0.37 12.68 -1.49
N SER A 56 -0.41 12.93 -2.54
CA SER A 56 -1.71 13.59 -2.49
C SER A 56 -2.79 12.76 -1.78
N ASN A 57 -2.52 11.49 -1.46
CA ASN A 57 -3.44 10.54 -0.82
C ASN A 57 -4.79 10.38 -1.55
N ASP A 58 -4.80 10.58 -2.86
CA ASP A 58 -5.98 10.48 -3.73
C ASP A 58 -5.74 9.54 -4.92
N VAL A 59 -4.56 8.91 -4.98
CA VAL A 59 -4.19 7.95 -6.03
C VAL A 59 -3.39 6.80 -5.46
N LEU A 60 -3.77 5.58 -5.87
CA LEU A 60 -3.11 4.34 -5.55
C LEU A 60 -2.67 3.67 -6.86
N PHE A 61 -1.40 3.30 -6.95
CA PHE A 61 -0.83 2.62 -8.09
C PHE A 61 -0.54 1.17 -7.74
N VAL A 62 -0.90 0.25 -8.62
CA VAL A 62 -0.68 -1.20 -8.45
C VAL A 62 0.18 -1.70 -9.58
N PHE A 63 1.23 -2.42 -9.24
CA PHE A 63 2.18 -2.99 -10.20
C PHE A 63 2.37 -4.48 -9.98
N THR A 64 2.83 -5.16 -11.03
CA THR A 64 3.47 -6.48 -10.88
C THR A 64 4.82 -6.33 -10.16
N ASN A 65 5.40 -7.45 -9.73
CA ASN A 65 6.79 -7.52 -9.23
C ASN A 65 7.82 -6.94 -10.22
N ASP A 66 7.63 -7.13 -11.53
CA ASP A 66 8.48 -6.52 -12.57
C ASP A 66 8.17 -5.02 -12.84
N LEU A 67 7.42 -4.36 -11.95
CA LEU A 67 7.01 -2.95 -12.04
C LEU A 67 6.17 -2.62 -13.29
N LYS A 68 5.41 -3.58 -13.83
CA LYS A 68 4.43 -3.31 -14.89
C LYS A 68 3.15 -2.77 -14.27
N PRO A 69 2.58 -1.66 -14.75
CA PRO A 69 1.33 -1.11 -14.24
C PRO A 69 0.17 -2.09 -14.47
N ILE A 70 -0.64 -2.27 -13.44
CA ILE A 70 -1.88 -3.05 -13.46
C ILE A 70 -3.06 -2.08 -13.32
N GLU A 71 -3.05 -1.30 -12.24
CA GLU A 71 -4.14 -0.39 -11.87
C GLU A 71 -3.63 0.97 -11.42
N GLU A 72 -4.44 1.98 -11.68
CA GLU A 72 -4.29 3.34 -11.18
C GLU A 72 -5.66 3.81 -10.68
N ILE A 73 -5.81 3.86 -9.36
CA ILE A 73 -7.09 4.08 -8.71
C ILE A 73 -7.08 5.46 -8.09
N TYR A 74 -7.92 6.34 -8.65
CA TYR A 74 -8.19 7.65 -8.08
C TYR A 74 -9.35 7.56 -7.10
N PHE A 75 -9.22 8.16 -5.93
CA PHE A 75 -10.24 8.13 -4.90
C PHE A 75 -10.29 9.46 -4.15
N LYS A 76 -11.49 9.84 -3.71
CA LYS A 76 -11.68 11.06 -2.91
C LYS A 76 -11.38 10.76 -1.45
N ASN A 77 -10.41 11.45 -0.89
CA ASN A 77 -10.02 11.31 0.50
C ASN A 77 -10.31 12.59 1.31
N ASP A 78 -11.42 12.58 2.04
CA ASP A 78 -11.76 13.69 2.93
C ASP A 78 -10.88 13.74 4.20
N ALA A 79 -10.14 12.66 4.51
CA ALA A 79 -9.20 12.58 5.64
C ALA A 79 -7.84 13.28 5.37
N LYS A 80 -7.66 13.88 4.18
CA LYS A 80 -6.49 14.67 3.74
C LYS A 80 -5.14 13.97 4.00
N GLU A 81 -4.01 14.67 4.07
CA GLU A 81 -2.62 14.14 4.07
C GLU A 81 -2.23 13.15 5.20
N THR A 82 -3.17 12.51 5.89
CA THR A 82 -2.95 11.67 7.06
C THR A 82 -2.75 10.17 6.76
N CYS A 83 -2.87 9.74 5.50
CA CYS A 83 -2.75 8.33 5.11
C CYS A 83 -1.30 7.87 4.99
N ASN A 84 -0.99 6.69 5.53
CA ASN A 84 0.38 6.22 5.75
C ASN A 84 0.76 4.99 4.93
N PHE A 85 -0.17 4.06 4.73
CA PHE A 85 0.07 2.87 3.93
C PHE A 85 -1.23 2.29 3.38
N ALA A 86 -1.10 1.44 2.36
CA ALA A 86 -2.20 0.73 1.73
C ALA A 86 -1.85 -0.77 1.61
N ILE A 87 -2.86 -1.63 1.74
CA ILE A 87 -2.75 -3.09 1.56
C ILE A 87 -3.95 -3.59 0.76
N LEU A 88 -3.81 -4.72 0.06
CA LEU A 88 -4.95 -5.44 -0.52
C LEU A 88 -5.34 -6.62 0.39
N HIS A 89 -6.64 -6.81 0.61
CA HIS A 89 -7.18 -7.98 1.25
C HIS A 89 -8.60 -8.28 0.76
N GLN A 90 -8.91 -9.55 0.44
CA GLN A 90 -10.26 -9.99 0.02
C GLN A 90 -10.89 -9.06 -1.04
N LYS A 91 -10.10 -8.67 -2.07
CA LYS A 91 -10.49 -7.79 -3.18
C LYS A 91 -10.73 -6.31 -2.84
N TYR A 92 -10.37 -5.87 -1.65
CA TYR A 92 -10.43 -4.47 -1.27
C TYR A 92 -9.06 -3.93 -0.91
N TYR A 93 -8.79 -2.69 -1.33
CA TYR A 93 -7.64 -1.93 -0.86
C TYR A 93 -8.01 -1.23 0.44
N TYR A 94 -7.24 -1.45 1.49
CA TYR A 94 -7.39 -0.77 2.77
C TYR A 94 -6.28 0.24 2.92
N ILE A 95 -6.65 1.51 3.06
CA ILE A 95 -5.71 2.61 3.27
C ILE A 95 -5.82 3.06 4.71
N SER A 96 -4.72 2.93 5.46
CA SER A 96 -4.64 3.38 6.84
C SER A 96 -4.34 4.88 6.87
N CYS A 97 -5.24 5.63 7.50
CA CYS A 97 -5.11 7.06 7.77
C CYS A 97 -5.22 7.31 9.28
N GLN A 98 -4.72 8.46 9.74
CA GLN A 98 -4.63 8.75 11.19
C GLN A 98 -5.96 8.60 11.94
N SER A 99 -7.08 8.92 11.30
CA SER A 99 -8.42 8.91 11.92
C SER A 99 -9.39 7.88 11.33
N ALA A 100 -8.97 7.08 10.35
CA ALA A 100 -9.85 6.14 9.66
C ALA A 100 -9.07 5.08 8.86
N ILE A 101 -9.75 3.97 8.57
CA ILE A 101 -9.33 3.04 7.51
C ILE A 101 -10.30 3.21 6.35
N LEU A 102 -9.77 3.60 5.19
CA LEU A 102 -10.55 3.69 3.96
C LEU A 102 -10.55 2.32 3.30
N GLN A 103 -11.73 1.81 2.96
CA GLN A 103 -11.88 0.62 2.13
C GLN A 103 -12.20 1.07 0.71
N LEU A 104 -11.36 0.72 -0.25
CA LEU A 104 -11.55 0.99 -1.67
C LEU A 104 -11.82 -0.32 -2.41
N SER A 105 -12.80 -0.32 -3.30
CA SER A 105 -12.91 -1.35 -4.32
C SER A 105 -11.95 -1.08 -5.49
N GLU A 106 -11.75 -2.06 -6.37
CA GLU A 106 -10.96 -1.92 -7.61
C GLU A 106 -11.45 -0.77 -8.52
N VAL A 107 -12.72 -0.39 -8.43
CA VAL A 107 -13.32 0.73 -9.18
C VAL A 107 -13.20 2.09 -8.47
N GLY A 108 -12.48 2.16 -7.35
CA GLY A 108 -12.25 3.40 -6.61
C GLY A 108 -13.43 3.88 -5.75
N LEU A 109 -14.47 3.05 -5.56
CA LEU A 109 -15.56 3.39 -4.64
C LEU A 109 -15.06 3.25 -3.20
N VAL A 110 -15.22 4.33 -2.44
CA VAL A 110 -14.77 4.43 -1.05
C VAL A 110 -15.91 4.06 -0.11
N ASN A 111 -15.73 3.02 0.70
CA ASN A 111 -16.52 2.82 1.90
C ASN A 111 -15.71 3.29 3.12
N PHE A 112 -16.26 4.25 3.86
CA PHE A 112 -15.68 4.71 5.11
C PHE A 112 -16.06 3.72 6.22
N SER A 113 -15.08 3.00 6.73
CA SER A 113 -15.25 2.29 7.99
C SER A 113 -14.88 3.23 9.13
N THR A 114 -15.86 4.01 9.61
CA THR A 114 -15.72 4.78 10.87
C THR A 114 -16.01 3.86 12.05
N HIS A 115 -15.20 2.81 12.21
CA HIS A 115 -15.19 2.12 13.49
C HIS A 115 -14.51 3.04 14.51
N ASN A 116 -15.29 3.56 15.46
CA ASN A 116 -14.76 3.96 16.76
C ASN A 116 -13.72 2.91 17.17
N LEU A 117 -12.48 3.35 17.43
CA LEU A 117 -11.36 2.54 17.89
C LEU A 117 -11.62 1.98 19.30
N THR A 118 -12.67 1.19 19.47
CA THR A 118 -12.97 0.44 20.70
C THR A 118 -12.51 -1.02 20.63
N TRP A 119 -11.90 -1.46 19.52
CA TRP A 119 -11.41 -2.83 19.35
C TRP A 119 -9.92 -3.05 19.70
N MET A 120 -9.38 -2.29 20.68
CA MET A 120 -8.08 -2.60 21.30
C MET A 120 -8.16 -2.89 22.81
N ASN A 121 -9.35 -3.11 23.36
CA ASN A 121 -9.53 -3.54 24.75
C ASN A 121 -10.27 -4.89 24.82
N SER A 122 -9.75 -5.92 24.15
CA SER A 122 -10.23 -7.29 24.33
C SER A 122 -9.20 -8.33 23.88
N LEU A 123 -7.95 -8.19 24.30
CA LEU A 123 -7.07 -9.35 24.49
C LEU A 123 -6.26 -9.08 25.76
N SER A 124 -6.90 -9.35 26.88
CA SER A 124 -6.20 -9.83 28.07
C SER A 124 -5.21 -10.90 27.65
N THR A 125 -3.97 -10.75 28.12
CA THR A 125 -2.94 -11.79 28.25
C THR A 125 -2.04 -12.05 27.03
N ILE A 126 -1.01 -11.22 26.85
CA ILE A 126 0.32 -11.73 26.48
C ILE A 126 1.30 -11.20 27.52
N TRP A 127 1.92 -12.14 28.21
CA TRP A 127 2.85 -11.93 29.30
C TRP A 127 4.13 -11.22 28.82
N LEU A 128 4.54 -10.23 29.60
CA LEU A 128 5.93 -9.83 29.76
C LEU A 128 6.75 -11.06 30.19
N PHE A 129 7.76 -11.43 29.41
CA PHE A 129 8.99 -11.97 29.95
C PHE A 129 10.16 -11.19 29.34
N TRP A 130 11.17 -11.00 30.19
CA TRP A 130 12.27 -10.06 30.12
C TRP A 130 13.12 -10.14 28.84
#